data_AF-A0A822CZI1-F1
#
_entry.id   AF-A0A822CZI1-F1
#
_cell.length_a   1.000
_cell.length_b   1.000
_cell.length_c   1.000
_cell.angle_alpha   90.00
_cell.angle_beta   90.00
_cell.angle_gamma   90.00
#
_symmetry.space_group_name_H-M   'P 1'
#
loop_
_entity.id
_entity.type
_entity.pdbx_description
1 polymer ?
#
loop_
_entity_poly.entity_id
_entity_poly.type
_entity_poly.pdbx_seq_one_letter_code
_entity_poly.pdbx_strand_id
1 'polypeptide(L)'
;SILIIEIYPYITYFEIFLLNNSSLNSINLFIQQNKIYLNKYYFDEYNLQILICFFNRTKCQYTNYNINFLIDWNLFEFYFKKIQPITIEENLPINSFITYIQLQYNNNIIINYQQLIINYKLLNYHKQFNLHSKNAILRLGKYIKNQKYILDIQADIYLFNQNYSIKTNVEINIYEINKYRPCFNNQTLIELYELPYQFQTYDYDENKQTNGYITYYLSNCFKDCPFEINSNNGILNLKKQKNFIKEHIYYLQIIVFDWGEPISFETKIDIKIDLSSKLIKRNLIRKKSDMKISKNQSISSSLIIPEQ
;
A
#
# COMPACT_ATOMS: atom_id res chain seq x y z
N SER A 1 28.83 -26.07 -25.35
CA SER A 1 28.97 -27.11 -26.38
C SER A 1 30.43 -27.17 -26.84
N ILE A 2 30.95 -28.35 -27.15
CA ILE A 2 32.35 -28.58 -27.58
C ILE A 2 32.33 -28.83 -29.09
N LEU A 3 33.11 -28.07 -29.87
CA LEU A 3 33.37 -28.41 -31.26
C LEU A 3 34.61 -29.33 -31.31
N ILE A 4 34.43 -30.56 -31.78
CA ILE A 4 35.51 -31.52 -31.99
C ILE A 4 35.87 -31.50 -33.47
N ILE A 5 37.13 -31.21 -33.79
CA ILE A 5 37.64 -31.24 -35.16
C ILE A 5 38.34 -32.59 -35.36
N GLU A 6 37.76 -33.45 -36.21
CA GLU A 6 38.35 -34.74 -36.57
C GLU A 6 39.02 -34.63 -37.94
N ILE A 7 40.29 -35.03 -38.02
CA ILE A 7 41.09 -34.99 -39.26
C ILE A 7 41.27 -36.42 -39.76
N TYR A 8 40.91 -36.66 -41.02
CA TYR A 8 41.08 -37.95 -41.69
C TYR A 8 42.13 -37.88 -42.81
N PRO A 9 43.05 -38.86 -42.91
CA PRO A 9 43.24 -40.00 -41.99
C PRO A 9 43.68 -39.53 -40.59
N TYR A 10 43.38 -40.30 -39.54
CA TYR A 10 43.70 -39.94 -38.15
C TYR A 10 45.20 -39.70 -37.97
N ILE A 11 45.59 -38.43 -37.95
CA ILE A 11 46.95 -37.99 -37.65
C ILE A 11 46.97 -37.51 -36.20
N THR A 12 47.88 -38.04 -35.38
CA THR A 12 47.94 -37.76 -33.94
C THR A 12 48.71 -36.49 -33.59
N TYR A 13 49.50 -35.94 -34.52
CA TYR A 13 50.35 -34.76 -34.30
C TYR A 13 49.97 -33.61 -35.24
N PHE A 14 49.08 -32.75 -34.75
CA PHE A 14 48.72 -31.49 -35.40
C PHE A 14 48.41 -30.41 -34.36
N GLU A 15 48.61 -29.16 -34.74
CA GLU A 15 48.25 -27.97 -33.97
C GLU A 15 47.16 -27.19 -34.72
N ILE A 16 46.14 -26.73 -33.99
CA ILE A 16 45.06 -25.89 -34.52
C ILE A 16 45.30 -24.45 -34.10
N PHE A 17 45.26 -23.53 -35.06
CA PHE A 17 45.29 -22.08 -34.83
C PHE A 17 44.00 -21.43 -35.32
N LEU A 18 43.44 -20.54 -34.51
CA LEU A 18 42.36 -19.66 -34.91
C LEU A 18 42.96 -18.36 -35.44
N LEU A 19 42.58 -17.94 -36.63
CA LEU A 19 43.12 -16.73 -37.25
C LEU A 19 42.33 -15.49 -36.80
N ASN A 20 43.03 -14.36 -36.69
CA ASN A 20 42.47 -13.08 -36.21
C ASN A 20 41.33 -12.52 -37.09
N ASN A 21 41.21 -12.98 -38.33
CA ASN A 21 40.13 -12.61 -39.26
C ASN A 21 38.86 -13.46 -39.09
N SER A 22 38.82 -14.38 -38.13
CA SER A 22 37.56 -14.97 -37.67
C SER A 22 36.64 -13.88 -37.12
N SER A 23 35.32 -14.05 -37.25
CA SER A 23 34.29 -13.04 -36.84
C SER A 23 34.62 -12.40 -35.48
N LEU A 24 34.35 -11.09 -35.30
CA LEU A 24 34.64 -10.28 -34.08
C LEU A 24 34.33 -10.95 -32.72
N ASN A 25 33.42 -11.93 -32.70
CA ASN A 25 33.04 -12.70 -31.51
C ASN A 25 33.96 -13.91 -31.19
N SER A 26 35.02 -14.14 -31.97
CA SER A 26 36.01 -15.22 -31.79
C SER A 26 36.85 -15.08 -30.52
N ILE A 27 36.87 -13.89 -29.90
CA ILE A 27 37.49 -13.61 -28.60
C ILE A 27 36.94 -14.52 -27.48
N ASN A 28 35.71 -15.05 -27.64
CA ASN A 28 35.08 -15.94 -26.68
C ASN A 28 35.40 -17.43 -26.91
N LEU A 29 36.28 -17.75 -27.86
CA LEU A 29 36.72 -19.10 -28.17
C LEU A 29 38.11 -19.34 -27.57
N PHE A 30 38.31 -20.49 -26.93
CA PHE A 30 39.64 -20.94 -26.55
C PHE A 30 39.89 -22.36 -27.05
N ILE A 31 41.13 -22.62 -27.43
CA ILE A 31 41.58 -23.92 -27.92
C ILE A 31 42.30 -24.62 -26.78
N GLN A 32 41.87 -25.83 -26.45
CA GLN A 32 42.56 -26.69 -25.50
C GLN A 32 42.57 -28.11 -26.05
N GLN A 33 43.77 -28.72 -26.14
CA GLN A 33 43.95 -30.10 -26.62
C GLN A 33 43.20 -30.38 -27.94
N ASN A 34 43.39 -29.52 -28.95
CA ASN A 34 42.77 -29.62 -30.27
C ASN A 34 41.23 -29.61 -30.29
N LYS A 35 40.61 -29.08 -29.22
CA LYS A 35 39.17 -28.81 -29.13
C LYS A 35 38.94 -27.31 -28.99
N ILE A 36 37.86 -26.82 -29.60
CA ILE A 36 37.44 -25.42 -29.50
C ILE A 36 36.30 -25.34 -28.48
N TYR A 37 36.49 -24.51 -27.45
CA TYR A 37 35.54 -24.27 -26.38
C TYR A 37 34.98 -22.85 -26.48
N LEU A 38 33.70 -22.70 -26.16
CA LEU A 38 33.03 -21.40 -26.06
C LEU A 38 32.92 -20.98 -24.59
N ASN A 39 33.41 -19.79 -24.28
CA ASN A 39 33.38 -19.21 -22.94
C ASN A 39 31.98 -18.64 -22.59
N LYS A 40 31.25 -18.10 -23.58
CA LYS A 40 29.87 -17.58 -23.43
C LYS A 40 29.08 -17.80 -24.73
N TYR A 41 27.79 -18.15 -24.60
CA TYR A 41 26.88 -18.28 -25.74
C TYR A 41 26.49 -16.89 -26.26
N TYR A 42 27.03 -16.50 -27.41
CA TYR A 42 26.51 -15.39 -28.21
C TYR A 42 25.89 -15.99 -29.49
N PHE A 43 24.66 -15.60 -29.81
CA PHE A 43 23.92 -16.17 -30.93
C PHE A 43 24.18 -15.41 -32.21
N ASP A 44 25.38 -15.60 -32.77
CA ASP A 44 25.75 -15.13 -34.10
C ASP A 44 26.32 -16.31 -34.92
N GLU A 45 26.28 -16.23 -36.25
CA GLU A 45 27.01 -17.17 -37.11
C GLU A 45 28.52 -16.97 -36.89
N TYR A 46 29.22 -18.02 -36.46
CA TYR A 46 30.67 -17.96 -36.31
C TYR A 46 31.32 -18.50 -37.56
N ASN A 47 31.88 -17.60 -38.37
CA ASN A 47 32.79 -17.99 -39.44
C ASN A 47 34.20 -18.10 -38.86
N LEU A 48 34.63 -19.33 -38.59
CA LEU A 48 35.95 -19.63 -38.07
C LEU A 48 36.91 -19.89 -39.21
N GLN A 49 37.91 -19.01 -39.33
CA GLN A 49 39.07 -19.25 -40.19
C GLN A 49 40.11 -20.01 -39.37
N ILE A 50 40.34 -21.27 -39.73
CA ILE A 50 41.17 -22.22 -38.97
C ILE A 50 42.38 -22.59 -39.81
N LEU A 51 43.56 -22.52 -39.20
CA LEU A 51 44.80 -23.02 -39.77
C LEU A 51 45.23 -24.28 -39.01
N ILE A 52 45.33 -25.39 -39.73
CA ILE A 52 45.75 -26.68 -39.18
C ILE A 52 47.16 -26.96 -39.64
N CYS A 53 48.09 -27.15 -38.70
CA CYS A 53 49.50 -27.34 -39.00
C CYS A 53 50.00 -28.71 -38.51
N PHE A 54 50.79 -29.38 -39.35
CA PHE A 54 51.39 -30.70 -39.13
C PHE A 54 52.92 -30.60 -39.08
N PHE A 55 53.57 -31.66 -38.57
CA PHE A 55 55.03 -31.82 -38.61
C PHE A 55 55.81 -30.59 -38.11
N ASN A 56 55.61 -30.18 -36.85
CA ASN A 56 56.21 -28.96 -36.28
C ASN A 56 56.00 -27.71 -37.14
N ARG A 57 54.78 -27.52 -37.67
CA ARG A 57 54.35 -26.34 -38.45
C ARG A 57 54.97 -26.20 -39.84
N THR A 58 55.56 -27.27 -40.38
CA THR A 58 56.15 -27.26 -41.72
C THR A 58 55.13 -27.44 -42.84
N LYS A 59 53.95 -28.01 -42.54
CA LYS A 59 52.84 -28.13 -43.48
C LYS A 59 51.56 -27.63 -42.82
N CYS A 60 50.93 -26.61 -43.38
CA CYS A 60 49.68 -26.07 -42.86
C CYS A 60 48.60 -26.01 -43.93
N GLN A 61 47.35 -26.24 -43.52
CA GLN A 61 46.17 -26.17 -44.37
C GLN A 61 45.18 -25.17 -43.77
N TYR A 62 44.65 -24.32 -44.64
CA TYR A 62 43.62 -23.34 -44.31
C TYR A 62 42.23 -23.92 -44.57
N THR A 63 41.29 -23.69 -43.66
CA THR A 63 39.89 -24.04 -43.83
C THR A 63 38.96 -23.03 -43.14
N ASN A 64 37.77 -22.85 -43.70
CA ASN A 64 36.71 -22.03 -43.11
C ASN A 64 35.59 -22.94 -42.63
N TYR A 65 35.17 -22.74 -41.38
CA TYR A 65 34.10 -23.50 -40.77
C TYR A 65 33.03 -22.57 -40.20
N ASN A 66 31.80 -22.72 -40.70
CA ASN A 66 30.66 -22.00 -40.15
C ASN A 66 30.01 -22.83 -39.05
N ILE A 67 30.04 -22.32 -37.82
CA ILE A 67 29.30 -22.92 -36.71
C ILE A 67 27.89 -22.34 -36.68
N ASN A 68 26.90 -23.20 -36.94
CA ASN A 68 25.50 -22.91 -36.71
C ASN A 68 25.07 -23.60 -35.41
N PHE A 69 24.71 -22.84 -34.38
CA PHE A 69 24.19 -23.42 -33.15
C PHE A 69 22.75 -23.91 -33.34
N LEU A 70 22.53 -25.19 -33.05
CA LEU A 70 21.17 -25.72 -32.85
C LEU A 70 20.71 -25.35 -31.44
N ILE A 71 19.69 -24.51 -31.35
CA ILE A 71 19.09 -24.05 -30.10
C ILE A 71 18.02 -25.05 -29.67
N ASP A 72 18.11 -25.53 -28.43
CA ASP A 72 16.97 -26.19 -27.78
C ASP A 72 16.07 -25.13 -27.14
N TRP A 73 15.05 -24.76 -27.90
CA TRP A 73 14.09 -23.71 -27.54
C TRP A 73 13.26 -24.03 -26.30
N ASN A 74 13.20 -25.30 -25.90
CA ASN A 74 12.45 -25.74 -24.72
C ASN A 74 13.09 -25.27 -23.40
N LEU A 75 14.31 -24.73 -23.43
CA LEU A 75 15.02 -24.23 -22.25
C LEU A 75 14.59 -22.80 -21.85
N PHE A 76 13.92 -22.06 -22.75
CA PHE A 76 13.43 -20.71 -22.45
C PHE A 76 12.04 -20.78 -21.82
N GLU A 77 12.02 -20.69 -20.50
CA GLU A 77 10.78 -20.55 -19.73
C GLU A 77 10.60 -19.08 -19.33
N PHE A 78 9.52 -18.47 -19.81
CA PHE A 78 9.11 -17.12 -19.41
C PHE A 78 8.01 -17.20 -18.37
N TYR A 79 8.12 -16.41 -17.32
CA TYR A 79 7.11 -16.34 -16.29
C TYR A 79 7.01 -14.93 -15.72
N PHE A 80 5.83 -14.57 -15.24
CA PHE A 80 5.64 -13.34 -14.49
C PHE A 80 6.19 -13.52 -13.08
N LYS A 81 6.94 -12.53 -12.60
CA LYS A 81 7.30 -12.48 -11.19
C LYS A 81 6.01 -12.37 -10.38
N LYS A 82 5.89 -13.14 -9.29
CA LYS A 82 4.70 -13.16 -8.44
C LYS A 82 4.30 -11.74 -8.01
N ILE A 83 3.05 -11.37 -8.30
CA ILE A 83 2.47 -10.07 -7.97
C ILE A 83 1.53 -10.27 -6.78
N GLN A 84 1.72 -9.50 -5.71
CA GLN A 84 0.81 -9.52 -4.56
C GLN A 84 -0.45 -8.69 -4.87
N PRO A 85 -1.59 -9.00 -4.26
CA PRO A 85 -2.78 -8.15 -4.36
C PRO A 85 -2.46 -6.71 -3.98
N ILE A 86 -2.93 -5.77 -4.78
CA ILE A 86 -2.65 -4.34 -4.62
C ILE A 86 -3.91 -3.67 -4.06
N THR A 87 -3.76 -2.89 -2.99
CA THR A 87 -4.85 -2.08 -2.44
C THR A 87 -4.66 -0.62 -2.83
N ILE A 88 -5.68 0.01 -3.42
CA ILE A 88 -5.67 1.44 -3.77
C ILE A 88 -6.97 2.13 -3.34
N GLU A 89 -6.90 3.43 -3.10
CA GLU A 89 -8.04 4.26 -2.72
C GLU A 89 -9.02 4.49 -3.89
N GLU A 90 -10.31 4.58 -3.58
CA GLU A 90 -11.36 4.80 -4.58
C GLU A 90 -11.21 6.13 -5.35
N ASN A 91 -10.67 7.16 -4.71
CA ASN A 91 -10.46 8.49 -5.29
C ASN A 91 -9.10 8.66 -5.97
N LEU A 92 -8.34 7.58 -6.18
CA LEU A 92 -7.02 7.64 -6.79
C LEU A 92 -7.08 8.47 -8.10
N PRO A 93 -6.23 9.49 -8.29
CA PRO A 93 -6.30 10.34 -9.46
C PRO A 93 -6.10 9.56 -10.77
N ILE A 94 -6.78 9.98 -11.84
CA ILE A 94 -6.57 9.41 -13.17
C ILE A 94 -5.09 9.59 -13.58
N ASN A 95 -4.55 8.60 -14.30
CA ASN A 95 -3.14 8.46 -14.68
C ASN A 95 -2.16 8.19 -13.53
N SER A 96 -2.65 8.00 -12.30
CA SER A 96 -1.80 7.54 -11.21
C SER A 96 -1.14 6.21 -11.55
N PHE A 97 0.14 6.11 -11.19
CA PHE A 97 0.89 4.87 -11.24
C PHE A 97 0.32 3.87 -10.22
N ILE A 98 0.09 2.64 -10.65
CA ILE A 98 -0.37 1.55 -9.77
C ILE A 98 0.81 0.60 -9.50
N THR A 99 1.39 0.04 -10.55
CA THR A 99 2.52 -0.89 -10.46
C THR A 99 3.20 -1.06 -11.82
N TYR A 100 4.28 -1.81 -11.88
CA TYR A 100 4.85 -2.34 -13.12
C TYR A 100 4.73 -3.87 -13.11
N ILE A 101 4.50 -4.45 -14.29
CA ILE A 101 4.45 -5.91 -14.45
C ILE A 101 5.85 -6.41 -14.78
N GLN A 102 6.39 -7.31 -13.96
CA GLN A 102 7.71 -7.90 -14.20
C GLN A 102 7.60 -9.27 -14.85
N LEU A 103 8.35 -9.43 -15.92
CA LEU A 103 8.57 -10.68 -16.60
C LEU A 103 10.01 -11.15 -16.34
N GLN A 104 10.17 -12.44 -16.06
CA GLN A 104 11.45 -13.09 -15.83
C GLN A 104 11.59 -14.29 -16.77
N TYR A 105 12.83 -14.70 -17.00
CA TYR A 105 13.18 -15.89 -17.77
C TYR A 105 14.42 -16.55 -17.17
N ASN A 106 14.62 -17.84 -17.45
CA ASN A 106 15.74 -18.59 -16.90
C ASN A 106 17.10 -18.05 -17.39
N ASN A 107 17.97 -17.70 -16.43
CA ASN A 107 19.20 -16.92 -16.60
C ASN A 107 20.43 -17.68 -17.12
N ASN A 108 20.30 -18.95 -17.53
CA ASN A 108 21.45 -19.73 -18.01
C ASN A 108 21.99 -19.22 -19.37
N ILE A 109 21.28 -18.28 -20.00
CA ILE A 109 21.58 -17.74 -21.31
C ILE A 109 21.51 -16.20 -21.24
N ILE A 110 22.59 -15.52 -21.64
CA ILE A 110 22.61 -14.06 -21.77
C ILE A 110 22.01 -13.70 -23.12
N ILE A 111 20.76 -13.27 -23.12
CA ILE A 111 20.09 -12.74 -24.32
C ILE A 111 20.59 -11.31 -24.53
N ASN A 112 21.06 -10.97 -25.74
CA ASN A 112 21.30 -9.57 -26.08
C ASN A 112 19.94 -8.84 -26.11
N TYR A 113 19.79 -7.77 -25.32
CA TYR A 113 18.53 -7.01 -25.19
C TYR A 113 17.95 -6.54 -26.54
N GLN A 114 18.79 -6.43 -27.58
CA GLN A 114 18.36 -6.04 -28.93
C GLN A 114 17.47 -7.07 -29.64
N GLN A 115 17.44 -8.33 -29.18
CA GLN A 115 16.70 -9.43 -29.80
C GLN A 115 15.44 -9.86 -29.03
N LEU A 116 15.20 -9.29 -27.85
CA LEU A 116 14.03 -9.58 -27.02
C LEU A 116 13.02 -8.44 -27.13
N ILE A 117 11.88 -8.72 -27.77
CA ILE A 117 10.77 -7.76 -27.88
C ILE A 117 9.61 -8.29 -27.04
N ILE A 118 9.12 -7.49 -26.10
CA ILE A 118 7.97 -7.84 -25.27
C ILE A 118 6.88 -6.81 -25.49
N ASN A 119 5.68 -7.29 -25.78
CA ASN A 119 4.47 -6.50 -25.90
C ASN A 119 3.44 -6.96 -24.86
N TYR A 120 3.21 -6.12 -23.88
CA TYR A 120 2.19 -6.32 -22.85
C TYR A 120 0.82 -5.87 -23.35
N LYS A 121 -0.20 -6.66 -23.03
CA LYS A 121 -1.60 -6.40 -23.33
C LYS A 121 -2.42 -6.64 -22.07
N LEU A 122 -3.21 -5.65 -21.70
CA LEU A 122 -4.32 -5.86 -20.80
C LEU A 122 -5.43 -6.56 -21.61
N LEU A 123 -6.15 -7.53 -21.04
CA LEU A 123 -7.21 -8.28 -21.76
C LEU A 123 -8.62 -7.89 -21.31
N ASN A 124 -8.75 -7.23 -20.17
CA ASN A 124 -10.00 -6.83 -19.57
C ASN A 124 -9.89 -5.44 -18.91
N TYR A 125 -11.01 -4.81 -18.55
CA TYR A 125 -11.03 -3.49 -17.86
C TYR A 125 -10.22 -2.36 -18.53
N HIS A 126 -10.07 -2.38 -19.86
CA HIS A 126 -9.36 -1.35 -20.64
C HIS A 126 -9.87 0.09 -20.48
N LYS A 127 -11.09 0.27 -19.98
CA LYS A 127 -11.65 1.60 -19.70
C LYS A 127 -11.11 2.16 -18.39
N GLN A 128 -10.91 1.30 -17.40
CA GLN A 128 -10.52 1.66 -16.05
C GLN A 128 -9.00 1.67 -15.87
N PHE A 129 -8.28 0.83 -16.61
CA PHE A 129 -6.83 0.66 -16.46
C PHE A 129 -6.11 0.73 -17.80
N ASN A 130 -4.92 1.34 -17.76
CA ASN A 130 -4.03 1.48 -18.89
C ASN A 130 -2.74 0.73 -18.60
N LEU A 131 -2.44 -0.32 -19.38
CA LEU A 131 -1.16 -1.00 -19.33
C LEU A 131 -0.32 -0.56 -20.53
N HIS A 132 0.84 0.02 -20.24
CA HIS A 132 1.74 0.46 -21.30
C HIS A 132 2.46 -0.74 -21.93
N SER A 133 2.34 -0.90 -23.25
CA SER A 133 2.72 -2.13 -23.95
C SER A 133 4.20 -2.48 -23.94
N LYS A 134 5.11 -1.51 -23.79
CA LYS A 134 6.57 -1.79 -23.81
C LYS A 134 7.23 -1.87 -22.44
N ASN A 135 6.87 -0.98 -21.51
CA ASN A 135 7.49 -0.90 -20.18
C ASN A 135 6.63 -1.52 -19.07
N ALA A 136 5.47 -2.09 -19.42
CA ALA A 136 4.58 -2.80 -18.51
C ALA A 136 4.07 -1.97 -17.32
N ILE A 137 4.08 -0.63 -17.43
CA ILE A 137 3.55 0.23 -16.37
C ILE A 137 2.03 0.23 -16.43
N LEU A 138 1.41 -0.14 -15.32
CA LEU A 138 -0.03 -0.10 -15.10
C LEU A 138 -0.43 1.22 -14.43
N ARG A 139 -1.38 1.92 -15.05
CA ARG A 139 -1.95 3.18 -14.54
C ARG A 139 -3.46 3.12 -14.48
N LEU A 140 -4.04 3.97 -13.64
CA LEU A 140 -5.47 4.22 -13.66
C LEU A 140 -5.86 5.01 -14.91
N GLY A 141 -6.81 4.50 -15.69
CA GLY A 141 -7.34 5.16 -16.89
C GLY A 141 -8.63 5.94 -16.64
N LYS A 142 -9.45 5.52 -15.66
CA LYS A 142 -10.72 6.18 -15.32
C LYS A 142 -11.10 5.92 -13.86
N TYR A 143 -12.00 6.74 -13.33
CA TYR A 143 -12.65 6.50 -12.04
C TYR A 143 -13.15 5.06 -11.90
N ILE A 144 -12.88 4.52 -10.73
CA ILE A 144 -13.14 3.16 -10.30
C ILE A 144 -14.21 3.17 -9.21
N LYS A 145 -14.96 2.08 -9.13
CA LYS A 145 -15.89 1.82 -8.04
C LYS A 145 -15.21 0.99 -6.95
N ASN A 146 -15.68 1.12 -5.71
CA ASN A 146 -15.30 0.24 -4.61
C ASN A 146 -15.72 -1.22 -4.87
N GLN A 147 -14.84 -1.99 -5.50
CA GLN A 147 -14.99 -3.42 -5.75
C GLN A 147 -13.62 -4.04 -6.04
N LYS A 148 -13.54 -5.36 -6.07
CA LYS A 148 -12.34 -6.09 -6.49
C LYS A 148 -12.24 -6.15 -8.02
N TYR A 149 -11.07 -5.85 -8.57
CA TYR A 149 -10.74 -6.00 -9.99
C TYR A 149 -9.65 -7.06 -10.15
N ILE A 150 -9.87 -8.02 -11.05
CA ILE A 150 -8.86 -9.01 -11.42
C ILE A 150 -8.48 -8.73 -12.87
N LEU A 151 -7.30 -8.15 -13.07
CA LEU A 151 -6.80 -7.77 -14.38
C LEU A 151 -6.09 -8.95 -15.05
N ASP A 152 -6.55 -9.31 -16.24
CA ASP A 152 -5.92 -10.35 -17.04
C ASP A 152 -4.88 -9.71 -17.95
N ILE A 153 -3.63 -10.12 -17.81
CA ILE A 153 -2.48 -9.55 -18.52
C ILE A 153 -1.83 -10.63 -19.36
N GLN A 154 -1.56 -10.30 -20.62
CA GLN A 154 -0.82 -11.13 -21.56
C GLN A 154 0.48 -10.43 -21.94
N ALA A 155 1.56 -11.20 -22.03
CA ALA A 155 2.81 -10.75 -22.63
C ALA A 155 3.10 -11.60 -23.87
N ASP A 156 3.12 -10.93 -25.02
CA ASP A 156 3.59 -11.51 -26.27
C ASP A 156 5.08 -11.21 -26.39
N ILE A 157 5.89 -12.27 -26.48
CA ILE A 157 7.34 -12.22 -26.44
C ILE A 157 7.86 -12.73 -27.76
N TYR A 158 8.66 -11.92 -28.44
CA TYR A 158 9.38 -12.29 -29.64
C TYR A 158 10.86 -12.38 -29.34
N LEU A 159 11.42 -13.57 -29.55
CA LEU A 159 12.82 -13.87 -29.31
C LEU A 159 13.34 -14.79 -30.42
N PHE A 160 14.37 -14.37 -31.14
CA PHE A 160 15.02 -15.16 -32.21
C PHE A 160 14.04 -15.85 -33.19
N ASN A 161 13.10 -15.08 -33.75
CA ASN A 161 12.05 -15.59 -34.66
C ASN A 161 11.03 -16.56 -34.02
N GLN A 162 11.05 -16.73 -32.71
CA GLN A 162 10.02 -17.46 -31.97
C GLN A 162 9.07 -16.51 -31.25
N ASN A 163 7.82 -16.95 -31.15
CA ASN A 163 6.77 -16.25 -30.44
C ASN A 163 6.37 -17.06 -29.21
N TYR A 164 6.40 -16.42 -28.05
CA TYR A 164 5.85 -16.94 -26.82
C TYR A 164 4.70 -16.03 -26.37
N SER A 165 3.69 -16.61 -25.73
CA SER A 165 2.58 -15.87 -25.16
C SER A 165 2.25 -16.45 -23.80
N ILE A 166 2.44 -15.67 -22.76
CA ILE A 166 2.12 -16.05 -21.38
C ILE A 166 1.07 -15.11 -20.80
N LYS A 167 0.30 -15.61 -19.82
CA LYS A 167 -0.76 -14.85 -19.16
C LYS A 167 -0.58 -14.88 -17.64
N THR A 168 -1.03 -13.82 -16.99
CA THR A 168 -1.14 -13.72 -15.53
C THR A 168 -2.34 -12.89 -15.15
N ASN A 169 -2.72 -12.93 -13.87
CA ASN A 169 -3.71 -12.06 -13.29
C ASN A 169 -3.09 -11.13 -12.24
N VAL A 170 -3.68 -9.94 -12.10
CA VAL A 170 -3.33 -8.97 -11.06
C VAL A 170 -4.59 -8.59 -10.31
N GLU A 171 -4.59 -8.86 -9.01
CA GLU A 171 -5.68 -8.46 -8.13
C GLU A 171 -5.49 -7.04 -7.63
N ILE A 172 -6.51 -6.20 -7.85
CA ILE A 172 -6.59 -4.84 -7.34
C ILE A 172 -7.84 -4.73 -6.47
N ASN A 173 -7.62 -4.49 -5.19
CA ASN A 173 -8.65 -4.26 -4.19
C ASN A 173 -8.81 -2.75 -3.99
N ILE A 174 -10.02 -2.26 -4.22
CA ILE A 174 -10.34 -0.85 -3.94
C ILE A 174 -10.85 -0.78 -2.51
N TYR A 175 -10.38 0.22 -1.76
CA TYR A 175 -10.98 0.56 -0.47
C TYR A 175 -11.68 1.91 -0.54
N GLU A 176 -12.80 1.99 0.16
CA GLU A 176 -13.57 3.23 0.30
C GLU A 176 -12.82 4.21 1.18
N ILE A 177 -12.75 5.46 0.71
CA ILE A 177 -12.21 6.55 1.50
C ILE A 177 -13.31 7.28 2.27
N ASN A 178 -12.92 7.92 3.36
CA ASN A 178 -13.75 8.85 4.10
C ASN A 178 -14.05 10.10 3.26
N LYS A 179 -15.33 10.46 3.14
CA LYS A 179 -15.80 11.55 2.26
C LYS A 179 -16.53 12.65 3.02
N TYR A 180 -17.16 12.32 4.13
CA TYR A 180 -18.00 13.23 4.87
C TYR A 180 -17.46 13.46 6.27
N ARG A 181 -17.70 14.68 6.76
CA ARG A 181 -17.33 15.09 8.11
C ARG A 181 -18.55 14.92 9.02
N PRO A 182 -18.37 14.50 10.29
CA PRO A 182 -19.44 14.49 11.27
C PRO A 182 -20.03 15.88 11.45
N CYS A 183 -21.35 16.00 11.47
CA CYS A 183 -22.06 17.27 11.60
C CYS A 183 -22.97 17.25 12.82
N PHE A 184 -23.04 18.35 13.56
CA PHE A 184 -24.08 18.56 14.57
C PHE A 184 -25.43 18.79 13.90
N ASN A 185 -26.51 18.35 14.54
CA ASN A 185 -27.86 18.70 14.10
C ASN A 185 -28.06 20.23 14.12
N ASN A 186 -28.75 20.78 13.12
CA ASN A 186 -29.06 22.21 13.03
C ASN A 186 -29.80 22.75 14.27
N GLN A 187 -30.50 21.88 15.01
CA GLN A 187 -31.22 22.23 16.25
C GLN A 187 -30.38 22.06 17.52
N THR A 188 -29.08 21.79 17.40
CA THR A 188 -28.18 21.62 18.56
C THR A 188 -28.12 22.91 19.37
N LEU A 189 -28.37 22.81 20.67
CA LEU A 189 -28.34 23.97 21.56
C LEU A 189 -26.89 24.36 21.87
N ILE A 190 -26.58 25.65 21.69
CA ILE A 190 -25.28 26.25 22.05
C ILE A 190 -25.29 26.83 23.47
N GLU A 191 -26.46 27.06 24.06
CA GLU A 191 -26.61 27.45 25.46
C GLU A 191 -27.38 26.37 26.22
N LEU A 192 -26.76 25.79 27.25
CA LEU A 192 -27.31 24.73 28.07
C LEU A 192 -27.56 25.22 29.49
N TYR A 193 -28.80 25.05 29.94
CA TYR A 193 -29.24 25.42 31.29
C TYR A 193 -29.42 24.20 32.21
N GLU A 194 -29.49 23.00 31.63
CA GLU A 194 -29.69 21.75 32.33
C GLU A 194 -28.79 20.63 31.78
N LEU A 195 -28.44 19.69 32.65
CA LEU A 195 -27.62 18.52 32.34
C LEU A 195 -28.22 17.28 33.04
N PRO A 196 -28.15 16.09 32.43
CA PRO A 196 -27.39 15.76 31.21
C PRO A 196 -28.03 16.28 29.90
N TYR A 197 -27.20 16.53 28.89
CA TYR A 197 -27.63 16.87 27.53
C TYR A 197 -26.95 15.95 26.53
N GLN A 198 -27.70 15.41 25.58
CA GLN A 198 -27.17 14.52 24.54
C GLN A 198 -27.04 15.29 23.23
N PHE A 199 -25.81 15.38 22.72
CA PHE A 199 -25.56 15.92 21.39
C PHE A 199 -26.05 14.94 20.33
N GLN A 200 -26.71 15.47 19.30
CA GLN A 200 -27.10 14.72 18.12
C GLN A 200 -26.18 15.12 16.98
N THR A 201 -25.43 14.16 16.46
CA THR A 201 -24.57 14.34 15.30
C THR A 201 -24.86 13.24 14.30
N TYR A 202 -24.55 13.51 13.04
CA TYR A 202 -24.70 12.55 11.96
C TYR A 202 -23.48 12.61 11.05
N ASP A 203 -23.20 11.50 10.39
CA ASP A 203 -22.20 11.40 9.34
C ASP A 203 -22.83 10.71 8.13
N TYR A 204 -22.61 11.23 6.92
CA TYR A 204 -23.15 10.58 5.72
C TYR A 204 -22.39 9.31 5.34
N ASP A 205 -21.25 9.02 5.98
CA ASP A 205 -20.53 7.75 5.89
C ASP A 205 -20.94 6.73 6.99
N GLU A 206 -22.03 6.96 7.76
CA GLU A 206 -22.44 6.13 8.92
C GLU A 206 -22.51 4.61 8.65
N ASN A 207 -22.80 4.20 7.41
CA ASN A 207 -22.87 2.78 7.04
C ASN A 207 -21.50 2.14 6.71
N LYS A 208 -20.40 2.91 6.77
CA LYS A 208 -19.07 2.51 6.30
C LYS A 208 -18.05 2.41 7.43
N GLN A 209 -18.18 1.35 8.22
CA GLN A 209 -17.21 0.96 9.25
C GLN A 209 -16.69 2.16 10.08
N THR A 210 -15.41 2.51 9.97
CA THR A 210 -14.77 3.58 10.74
C THR A 210 -15.00 4.98 10.16
N ASN A 211 -15.29 5.10 8.85
CA ASN A 211 -15.50 6.40 8.18
C ASN A 211 -16.69 7.17 8.74
N GLY A 212 -17.71 6.48 9.24
CA GLY A 212 -18.85 7.10 9.91
C GLY A 212 -18.89 6.89 11.43
N TYR A 213 -17.82 6.35 12.03
CA TYR A 213 -17.81 6.06 13.47
C TYR A 213 -17.53 7.33 14.28
N ILE A 214 -18.60 7.94 14.79
CA ILE A 214 -18.55 9.21 15.49
C ILE A 214 -18.03 9.06 16.92
N THR A 215 -17.05 9.88 17.28
CA THR A 215 -16.50 9.99 18.64
C THR A 215 -16.54 11.42 19.16
N TYR A 216 -16.96 11.58 20.41
CA TYR A 216 -17.08 12.87 21.10
C TYR A 216 -15.91 13.12 22.06
N TYR A 217 -15.45 14.37 22.12
CA TYR A 217 -14.38 14.81 23.01
C TYR A 217 -14.58 16.26 23.46
N LEU A 218 -14.15 16.59 24.69
CA LEU A 218 -14.11 17.97 25.19
C LEU A 218 -12.68 18.51 25.09
N SER A 219 -12.44 19.48 24.20
CA SER A 219 -11.08 19.94 23.89
C SER A 219 -10.45 20.81 24.95
N ASN A 220 -11.25 21.59 25.67
CA ASN A 220 -10.81 22.55 26.66
C ASN A 220 -11.17 22.13 28.11
N CYS A 221 -11.38 20.82 28.33
CA CYS A 221 -11.82 20.26 29.60
C CYS A 221 -10.77 19.29 30.16
N PHE A 222 -9.84 19.82 30.96
CA PHE A 222 -8.73 19.05 31.56
C PHE A 222 -9.10 18.41 32.92
N LYS A 223 -8.10 17.99 33.71
CA LYS A 223 -8.25 17.17 34.92
C LYS A 223 -9.28 17.71 35.94
N ASP A 224 -9.33 19.03 36.13
CA ASP A 224 -10.23 19.69 37.09
C ASP A 224 -11.56 20.19 36.48
N CYS A 225 -11.81 19.91 35.21
CA CYS A 225 -13.05 20.31 34.56
C CYS A 225 -14.24 19.51 35.14
N PRO A 226 -15.34 20.18 35.56
CA PRO A 226 -16.48 19.51 36.21
C PRO A 226 -17.37 18.71 35.26
N PHE A 227 -17.05 18.68 33.96
CA PHE A 227 -17.86 18.03 32.94
C PHE A 227 -17.16 16.80 32.38
N GLU A 228 -17.96 15.84 31.93
CA GLU A 228 -17.55 14.69 31.15
C GLU A 228 -18.52 14.49 30.00
N ILE A 229 -18.01 14.09 28.83
CA ILE A 229 -18.82 13.67 27.69
C ILE A 229 -18.57 12.19 27.44
N ASN A 230 -19.62 11.42 27.23
CA ASN A 230 -19.47 10.05 26.79
C ASN A 230 -19.06 10.04 25.31
N SER A 231 -17.92 9.42 25.03
CA SER A 231 -17.29 9.41 23.71
C SER A 231 -18.15 8.77 22.62
N ASN A 232 -19.07 7.87 22.97
CA ASN A 232 -19.79 7.05 22.01
C ASN A 232 -21.21 7.56 21.72
N ASN A 233 -21.84 8.24 22.67
CA ASN A 233 -23.24 8.69 22.53
C ASN A 233 -23.45 10.20 22.72
N GLY A 234 -22.38 10.96 22.97
CA GLY A 234 -22.44 12.41 23.08
C GLY A 234 -23.20 12.92 24.31
N ILE A 235 -23.44 12.09 25.33
CA ILE A 235 -24.06 12.55 26.57
C ILE A 235 -23.05 13.35 27.38
N LEU A 236 -23.30 14.65 27.51
CA LEU A 236 -22.59 15.58 28.38
C LEU A 236 -23.22 15.58 29.77
N ASN A 237 -22.40 15.41 30.81
CA ASN A 237 -22.85 15.36 32.19
C ASN A 237 -21.84 16.02 33.16
N LEU A 238 -22.28 16.23 34.41
CA LEU A 238 -21.43 16.64 35.51
C LEU A 238 -20.69 15.43 36.10
N LYS A 239 -19.38 15.56 36.31
CA LYS A 239 -18.59 14.60 37.09
C LYS A 239 -19.14 14.52 38.52
N LYS A 240 -19.10 13.33 39.12
CA LYS A 240 -19.60 13.08 40.49
C LYS A 240 -18.90 13.90 41.58
N GLN A 241 -17.69 14.39 41.34
CA GLN A 241 -16.90 15.13 42.33
C GLN A 241 -17.39 16.58 42.44
N LYS A 242 -18.08 16.87 43.56
CA LYS A 242 -18.73 18.16 43.85
C LYS A 242 -17.77 19.35 43.93
N ASN A 243 -16.47 19.13 44.10
CA ASN A 243 -15.47 20.18 44.34
C ASN A 243 -14.97 20.85 43.05
N PHE A 244 -15.33 20.34 41.87
CA PHE A 244 -14.89 20.91 40.59
C PHE A 244 -15.78 22.04 40.06
N ILE A 245 -16.99 22.21 40.61
CA ILE A 245 -17.88 23.31 40.19
C ILE A 245 -17.46 24.57 40.95
N LYS A 246 -16.74 25.47 40.27
CA LYS A 246 -16.23 26.74 40.82
C LYS A 246 -16.97 27.97 40.30
N GLU A 247 -17.45 27.90 39.06
CA GLU A 247 -18.10 28.99 38.34
C GLU A 247 -19.58 28.69 38.07
N HIS A 248 -20.35 29.75 37.75
CA HIS A 248 -21.75 29.67 37.36
C HIS A 248 -21.93 29.43 35.85
N ILE A 249 -21.04 30.00 35.04
CA ILE A 249 -21.07 29.92 33.58
C ILE A 249 -19.76 29.29 33.13
N TYR A 250 -19.84 28.30 32.24
CA TYR A 250 -18.67 27.66 31.62
C TYR A 250 -18.76 27.73 30.11
N TYR A 251 -17.62 27.89 29.45
CA TYR A 251 -17.51 27.80 28.00
C TYR A 251 -16.73 26.54 27.65
N LEU A 252 -17.40 25.57 27.02
CA LEU A 252 -16.79 24.33 26.58
C LEU A 252 -16.74 24.28 25.07
N GLN A 253 -15.70 23.66 24.54
CA GLN A 253 -15.61 23.31 23.14
C GLN A 253 -15.72 21.79 23.02
N ILE A 254 -16.71 21.35 22.27
CA ILE A 254 -16.93 19.93 21.94
C ILE A 254 -16.39 19.70 20.55
N ILE A 255 -15.56 18.66 20.43
CA ILE A 255 -15.09 18.11 19.16
C ILE A 255 -15.83 16.80 18.92
N VAL A 256 -16.32 16.63 17.70
CA VAL A 256 -16.83 15.36 17.20
C VAL A 256 -16.01 14.98 15.99
N PHE A 257 -15.52 13.75 15.95
CA PHE A 257 -14.66 13.30 14.87
C PHE A 257 -15.00 11.86 14.47
N ASP A 258 -14.74 11.54 13.21
CA ASP A 258 -14.81 10.18 12.69
C ASP A 258 -13.43 9.49 12.78
N TRP A 259 -13.38 8.20 12.47
CA TRP A 259 -12.13 7.45 12.37
C TRP A 259 -11.85 7.04 10.92
N GLY A 260 -12.22 7.90 9.99
CA GLY A 260 -12.14 7.57 8.59
C GLY A 260 -10.71 7.51 8.05
N GLU A 261 -10.53 6.67 7.03
CA GLU A 261 -9.26 6.53 6.31
C GLU A 261 -9.40 7.04 4.86
N PRO A 262 -8.35 7.63 4.25
CA PRO A 262 -7.03 7.90 4.83
C PRO A 262 -7.00 9.13 5.75
N ILE A 263 -8.07 9.92 5.76
CA ILE A 263 -8.16 11.17 6.52
C ILE A 263 -9.40 11.10 7.40
N SER A 264 -9.23 11.38 8.69
CA SER A 264 -10.36 11.61 9.59
C SER A 264 -10.79 13.07 9.56
N PHE A 265 -12.08 13.32 9.78
CA PHE A 265 -12.62 14.68 9.89
C PHE A 265 -13.16 14.99 11.28
N GLU A 266 -13.13 16.28 11.65
CA GLU A 266 -13.57 16.76 12.96
C GLU A 266 -14.45 18.02 12.89
N THR A 267 -15.57 18.07 13.59
CA THR A 267 -16.37 19.30 13.73
C THR A 267 -16.32 19.78 15.16
N LYS A 268 -16.22 21.10 15.34
CA LYS A 268 -16.15 21.75 16.65
C LYS A 268 -17.40 22.60 16.87
N ILE A 269 -17.89 22.62 18.10
CA ILE A 269 -18.93 23.53 18.55
C ILE A 269 -18.54 24.11 19.91
N ASP A 270 -18.68 25.42 20.03
CA ASP A 270 -18.51 26.12 21.30
C ASP A 270 -19.88 26.25 21.97
N ILE A 271 -19.97 25.84 23.24
CA ILE A 271 -21.19 25.89 24.04
C ILE A 271 -20.97 26.67 25.32
N LYS A 272 -22.05 27.26 25.82
CA LYS A 272 -22.13 27.91 27.11
C LYS A 272 -23.03 27.09 28.03
N ILE A 273 -22.54 26.79 29.23
CA ILE A 273 -23.32 26.08 30.24
C ILE A 273 -23.57 27.03 31.41
N ASP A 274 -24.83 27.30 31.70
CA ASP A 274 -25.25 28.11 32.83
C ASP A 274 -25.85 27.24 33.95
N LEU A 275 -25.11 27.10 35.04
CA LEU A 275 -25.49 26.33 36.23
C LEU A 275 -26.09 27.21 37.35
N SER A 276 -26.39 28.49 37.08
CA SER A 276 -26.90 29.45 38.07
C SER A 276 -28.14 28.92 38.80
N SER A 277 -29.12 28.41 38.05
CA SER A 277 -30.37 27.87 38.61
C SER A 277 -30.14 26.65 39.54
N LYS A 278 -29.21 25.77 39.17
CA LYS A 278 -28.86 24.54 39.92
C LYS A 278 -28.09 24.85 41.20
N LEU A 279 -27.21 25.86 41.17
CA LEU A 279 -26.47 26.35 42.33
C LEU A 279 -27.37 27.10 43.33
N ILE A 280 -28.34 27.90 42.84
CA ILE A 280 -29.34 28.56 43.70
C ILE A 280 -30.18 27.52 44.45
N LYS A 281 -30.73 26.51 43.75
CA LYS A 281 -31.48 25.41 44.38
C LYS A 281 -30.63 24.69 45.44
N ARG A 282 -29.34 24.43 45.18
CA ARG A 282 -28.41 23.83 46.16
C ARG A 282 -28.22 24.70 47.41
N ASN A 283 -27.98 25.99 47.24
CA ASN A 283 -27.78 26.92 48.36
C ASN A 283 -29.04 27.02 49.23
N LEU A 284 -30.23 26.98 48.62
CA LEU A 284 -31.51 26.92 49.33
C LEU A 284 -31.67 25.63 50.13
N ILE A 285 -31.28 24.47 49.57
CA ILE A 285 -31.33 23.18 50.29
C ILE A 285 -30.36 23.16 51.48
N ARG A 286 -29.13 23.67 51.30
CA ARG A 286 -28.15 23.79 52.40
C ARG A 286 -28.65 24.70 53.52
N LYS A 287 -29.16 25.90 53.19
CA LYS A 287 -29.75 26.79 54.20
C LYS A 287 -30.90 26.13 54.97
N LYS A 288 -31.75 25.33 54.29
CA LYS A 288 -32.83 24.57 54.93
C LYS A 288 -32.31 23.43 55.83
N SER A 289 -31.23 22.73 55.47
CA SER A 289 -30.62 21.72 56.34
C SER A 289 -29.98 22.36 57.56
N ASP A 290 -29.26 23.46 57.39
CA ASP A 290 -28.58 24.16 58.48
C ASP A 290 -29.61 24.75 59.47
N MET A 291 -30.72 25.30 58.97
CA MET A 291 -31.85 25.75 59.81
C MET A 291 -32.57 24.62 60.55
N LYS A 292 -32.60 23.40 60.00
CA LYS A 292 -33.15 22.22 60.71
C LYS A 292 -32.22 21.75 61.81
N ILE A 293 -30.90 21.78 61.57
CA ILE A 293 -29.88 21.42 62.56
C ILE A 293 -29.90 22.43 63.72
N SER A 294 -29.97 23.73 63.44
CA SER A 294 -30.04 24.77 64.47
C SER A 294 -31.33 24.70 65.29
N LYS A 295 -32.47 24.38 64.68
CA LYS A 295 -33.73 24.16 65.40
C LYS A 295 -33.67 22.96 66.34
N ASN A 296 -33.07 21.85 65.90
CA ASN A 296 -32.92 20.66 66.76
C ASN A 296 -31.96 20.90 67.93
N GLN A 297 -30.90 21.70 67.73
CA GLN A 297 -30.00 22.11 68.82
C GLN A 297 -30.67 23.05 69.84
N SER A 298 -31.55 23.96 69.38
CA SER A 298 -32.30 24.85 70.28
C SER A 298 -33.39 24.15 71.11
N ILE A 299 -33.90 23.00 70.64
CA ILE A 299 -34.90 22.20 71.38
C ILE A 299 -34.22 21.33 72.43
N SER A 300 -32.96 20.93 72.23
CA SER A 300 -32.18 20.19 73.23
C SER A 300 -31.63 21.05 74.37
N SER A 301 -31.58 22.39 74.23
CA SER A 301 -31.05 23.29 75.27
C SER A 301 -32.10 23.90 76.21
N SER A 302 -33.39 23.55 76.06
CA SER A 302 -34.49 24.09 76.89
C SER A 302 -35.03 23.13 77.96
N LEU A 303 -34.31 22.05 78.30
CA LEU A 303 -34.64 21.15 79.41
C LEU A 303 -33.55 21.26 80.50
N ILE A 304 -33.62 22.33 81.29
CA ILE A 304 -32.97 22.39 82.61
C ILE A 304 -34.09 22.71 83.60
N ILE A 305 -34.53 21.69 84.34
CA ILE A 305 -35.42 21.82 85.50
C ILE A 305 -34.50 21.95 86.72
N PRO A 306 -34.70 22.93 87.63
CA PRO A 306 -33.82 23.08 88.79
C PRO A 306 -34.13 22.04 89.86
N GLU A 307 -33.06 21.58 90.51
CA GLU A 307 -33.03 20.63 91.62
C GLU A 307 -33.73 21.17 92.88
N GLN A 308 -34.38 20.27 93.60
CA GLN A 308 -34.55 20.32 95.07
C GLN A 308 -34.23 18.96 95.66
#